data_AF-A0A2V9ZLF3-F1
#
_entry.id   AF-A0A2V9ZLF3-F1
#
_cell.length_a   1.000
_cell.length_b   1.000
_cell.length_c   1.000
_cell.angle_alpha   90.00
_cell.angle_beta   90.00
_cell.angle_gamma   90.00
#
_symmetry.space_group_name_H-M   'P 1'
#
loop_
_entity.id
_entity.type
_entity.pdbx_description
1 polymer ?
#
loop_
_entity_poly.entity_id
_entity_poly.type
_entity_poly.pdbx_seq_one_letter_code
_entity_poly.pdbx_strand_id
1 'polypeptide(L)'
;AGFAAWTKNEGQLFACALLVSLAAIGCGFQGFRGCVREVSLFVAGMSPSLVALAYFKIRIAPPSDLFQAGSTMLLKAADWHRYWLILRWYGKDFFLFGDWFLIPGTVLLVAFGWLIGRQRNRQQGSATWVSALTLALTAAGYFAIFVITPYDLRWHLRYSLNRLFLQLWPSALFVFFMLVRTPDEAISARQMAPSTSQ
;
A
#
# COMPACT_ATOMS: atom_id res chain seq x y z
N ALA A 1 8.82 5.95 8.27
CA ALA A 1 8.09 6.86 7.37
C ALA A 1 8.87 8.13 7.04
N GLY A 2 9.44 8.84 8.02
CA GLY A 2 10.20 10.09 7.80
C GLY A 2 11.33 9.96 6.76
N PHE A 3 12.25 9.00 6.95
CA PHE A 3 13.33 8.78 5.98
C PHE A 3 12.84 8.37 4.58
N ALA A 4 11.80 7.54 4.49
CA ALA A 4 11.20 7.18 3.21
C ALA A 4 10.74 8.44 2.44
N ALA A 5 10.07 9.36 3.14
CA ALA A 5 9.60 10.64 2.58
C ALA A 5 10.73 11.57 2.13
N TRP A 6 11.90 11.50 2.78
CA TRP A 6 13.10 12.24 2.37
C TRP A 6 13.75 11.64 1.12
N THR A 7 13.87 10.32 1.03
CA THR A 7 14.59 9.65 -0.07
C THR A 7 13.88 9.70 -1.42
N LYS A 8 12.54 9.70 -1.46
CA LYS A 8 11.80 9.63 -2.73
C LYS A 8 10.39 10.21 -2.60
N ASN A 9 9.88 10.80 -3.69
CA ASN A 9 8.50 11.30 -3.77
C ASN A 9 7.46 10.21 -3.44
N GLU A 10 7.77 8.98 -3.84
CA GLU A 10 7.01 7.77 -3.52
C GLU A 10 6.89 7.49 -2.02
N GLY A 11 7.94 7.78 -1.25
CA GLY A 11 7.92 7.67 0.20
C GLY A 11 7.11 8.78 0.87
N GLN A 12 6.91 9.94 0.21
CA GLN A 12 6.00 10.99 0.69
C GLN A 12 4.55 10.49 0.59
N LEU A 13 4.18 9.89 -0.54
CA LEU A 13 2.86 9.27 -0.71
C LEU A 13 2.60 8.19 0.35
N PHE A 14 3.56 7.29 0.57
CA PHE A 14 3.47 6.27 1.62
C PHE A 14 3.29 6.89 3.03
N ALA A 15 4.05 7.93 3.35
CA ALA A 15 3.95 8.60 4.64
C ALA A 15 2.60 9.31 4.83
N CYS A 16 2.08 9.96 3.80
CA CYS A 16 0.73 10.55 3.81
C CYS A 16 -0.35 9.47 3.96
N ALA A 17 -0.25 8.37 3.21
CA ALA A 17 -1.17 7.24 3.30
C ALA A 17 -1.18 6.64 4.72
N LEU A 18 -0.01 6.54 5.36
CA LEU A 18 0.12 6.04 6.72
C LEU A 18 -0.50 6.99 7.76
N LEU A 19 -0.26 8.29 7.62
CA LEU A 19 -0.88 9.32 8.48
C LEU A 19 -2.41 9.31 8.38
N VAL A 20 -2.95 9.26 7.15
CA VAL A 20 -4.40 9.17 6.92
C VAL A 20 -4.96 7.89 7.51
N SER A 21 -4.27 6.77 7.36
CA SER A 21 -4.70 5.49 7.90
C SER A 21 -4.71 5.48 9.43
N LEU A 22 -3.66 6.04 10.06
CA LEU A 22 -3.58 6.21 11.52
C LEU A 22 -4.71 7.10 12.04
N ALA A 23 -4.99 8.21 11.37
CA ALA A 23 -6.08 9.09 11.76
C ALA A 23 -7.45 8.41 11.59
N ALA A 24 -7.73 7.81 10.43
CA ALA A 24 -9.02 7.20 10.13
C ALA A 24 -9.34 6.03 11.07
N ILE A 25 -8.40 5.10 11.25
CA ILE A 25 -8.60 3.90 12.07
C ILE A 25 -8.40 4.23 13.56
N GLY A 26 -7.39 5.01 13.91
CA GLY A 26 -7.09 5.40 15.30
C GLY A 26 -8.22 6.22 15.92
N CYS A 27 -8.83 7.16 15.18
CA CYS A 27 -9.99 7.90 15.65
C CYS A 27 -11.22 6.99 15.85
N GLY A 28 -11.39 5.95 15.01
CA GLY A 28 -12.47 4.98 15.13
C GLY A 28 -12.32 4.01 16.33
N PHE A 29 -11.08 3.61 16.65
CA PHE A 29 -10.81 2.63 17.72
C PHE A 29 -10.50 3.26 19.09
N GLN A 30 -9.81 4.40 19.13
CA GLN A 30 -9.29 5.01 20.37
C GLN A 30 -9.96 6.36 20.72
N GLY A 31 -10.88 6.85 19.87
CA GLY A 31 -11.51 8.16 20.00
C GLY A 31 -10.60 9.33 19.62
N PHE A 32 -11.19 10.53 19.52
CA PHE A 32 -10.50 11.72 18.99
C PHE A 32 -9.25 12.12 19.77
N ARG A 33 -9.29 12.09 21.11
CA ARG A 33 -8.13 12.48 21.96
C ARG A 33 -6.96 11.51 21.84
N GLY A 34 -7.22 10.20 21.77
CA GLY A 34 -6.20 9.18 21.55
C GLY A 34 -5.56 9.32 20.16
N CYS A 35 -6.41 9.49 19.15
CA CYS A 35 -6.02 9.73 17.76
C CYS A 35 -5.10 10.96 17.62
N VAL A 36 -5.47 12.12 18.19
CA VAL A 36 -4.64 13.33 18.14
C VAL A 36 -3.28 13.10 18.80
N ARG A 37 -3.22 12.37 19.92
CA ARG A 37 -1.95 12.05 20.60
C ARG A 37 -1.07 11.12 19.76
N GLU A 38 -1.64 10.09 19.16
CA GLU A 38 -0.90 9.12 18.35
C GLU A 38 -0.36 9.79 17.07
N VAL A 39 -1.20 10.56 16.38
CA VAL A 39 -0.81 11.33 15.19
C VAL A 39 0.25 12.37 15.54
N SER A 40 0.12 13.09 16.65
CA SER A 40 1.11 14.10 17.04
C SER A 40 2.48 13.51 17.38
N LEU A 41 2.52 12.39 18.11
CA LEU A 41 3.75 11.65 18.38
C LEU A 41 4.39 11.12 17.10
N PHE A 42 3.59 10.62 16.17
CA PHE A 42 4.08 10.14 14.88
C PHE A 42 4.67 11.26 14.02
N VAL A 43 3.98 12.40 13.93
CA VAL A 43 4.47 13.59 13.22
C VAL A 43 5.74 14.14 13.89
N ALA A 44 5.78 14.18 15.22
CA ALA A 44 6.97 14.60 15.97
C ALA A 44 8.18 13.71 15.63
N GLY A 45 7.99 12.39 15.57
CA GLY A 45 9.05 11.45 15.15
C GLY A 45 9.50 11.60 13.70
N MET A 46 8.61 12.07 12.82
CA MET A 46 8.95 12.38 11.42
C MET A 46 9.59 13.76 11.21
N SER A 47 9.53 14.64 12.21
CA SER A 47 9.91 16.04 12.08
C SER A 47 11.32 16.27 11.52
N PRO A 48 12.39 15.52 11.91
CA PRO A 48 13.72 15.81 11.39
C PRO A 48 13.81 15.61 9.88
N SER A 49 13.17 14.54 9.37
CA SER A 49 13.14 14.25 7.93
C SER A 49 12.25 15.21 7.15
N LEU A 50 11.13 15.66 7.75
CA LEU A 50 10.23 16.62 7.11
C LEU A 50 10.82 18.03 7.04
N VAL A 51 11.55 18.45 8.07
CA VAL A 51 12.26 19.74 8.08
C VAL A 51 13.34 19.76 7.00
N ALA A 52 14.14 18.69 6.90
CA ALA A 52 15.12 18.55 5.83
C ALA A 52 14.42 18.61 4.45
N LEU A 53 13.31 17.88 4.27
CA LEU A 53 12.55 17.85 3.02
C LEU A 53 12.01 19.22 2.62
N ALA A 54 11.43 19.95 3.58
CA ALA A 54 10.93 21.30 3.35
C ALA A 54 12.06 22.25 2.96
N TYR A 55 13.20 22.19 3.65
CA TYR A 55 14.37 22.99 3.31
C TYR A 55 14.85 22.72 1.89
N PHE A 56 14.99 21.44 1.51
CA PHE A 56 15.41 21.06 0.15
C PHE A 56 14.41 21.54 -0.91
N LYS A 57 13.10 21.36 -0.69
CA LYS A 57 12.08 21.78 -1.66
C LYS A 57 11.99 23.30 -1.83
N ILE A 58 12.21 24.07 -0.76
CA ILE A 58 12.11 25.54 -0.80
C ILE A 58 13.38 26.16 -1.38
N ARG A 59 14.56 25.61 -1.06
CA ARG A 59 15.84 26.25 -1.35
C ARG A 59 16.58 25.68 -2.55
N ILE A 60 16.34 24.42 -2.91
CA ILE A 60 17.21 23.68 -3.85
C ILE A 60 16.43 23.10 -5.02
N ALA A 61 15.23 22.54 -4.80
CA ALA A 61 14.53 21.78 -5.83
C ALA A 61 13.90 22.68 -6.91
N PRO A 62 14.10 22.37 -8.21
CA PRO A 62 13.35 23.02 -9.28
C PRO A 62 11.85 22.68 -9.22
N PRO A 63 10.97 23.52 -9.80
CA PRO A 63 9.53 23.28 -9.80
C PRO A 63 9.20 21.93 -10.45
N SER A 64 8.35 21.12 -9.83
CA SER A 64 7.99 19.81 -10.36
C SER A 64 7.08 19.91 -11.59
N ASP A 65 7.45 19.20 -12.66
CA ASP A 65 6.76 19.22 -13.96
C ASP A 65 5.27 18.83 -13.90
N LEU A 66 4.88 18.04 -12.88
CA LEU A 66 3.49 17.64 -12.67
C LEU A 66 2.56 18.85 -12.51
N PHE A 67 2.94 19.88 -11.78
CA PHE A 67 2.02 21.02 -11.53
C PHE A 67 2.00 22.06 -12.66
N GLN A 68 2.95 22.00 -13.62
CA GLN A 68 2.96 22.92 -14.76
C GLN A 68 1.95 22.52 -15.85
N ALA A 69 1.50 21.26 -15.88
CA ALA A 69 0.66 20.71 -16.95
C ALA A 69 -0.83 20.54 -16.56
N GLY A 70 -1.32 21.28 -15.56
CA GLY A 70 -2.62 21.03 -14.89
C GLY A 70 -3.85 20.91 -15.80
N SER A 71 -3.95 21.68 -16.87
CA SER A 71 -5.06 21.59 -17.84
C SER A 71 -5.05 20.27 -18.63
N THR A 72 -3.86 19.80 -19.01
CA THR A 72 -3.70 18.50 -19.71
C THR A 72 -3.90 17.30 -18.80
N MET A 73 -3.70 17.47 -17.48
CA MET A 73 -3.95 16.42 -16.49
C MET A 73 -5.43 16.08 -16.36
N LEU A 74 -6.30 17.11 -16.33
CA LEU A 74 -7.74 16.92 -16.23
C LEU A 74 -8.30 16.22 -17.48
N LEU A 75 -7.82 16.60 -18.67
CA LEU A 75 -8.18 15.93 -19.92
C LEU A 75 -7.76 14.46 -19.93
N LYS A 76 -6.56 14.14 -19.43
CA LYS A 76 -6.08 12.76 -19.28
C LYS A 76 -6.87 11.98 -18.23
N ALA A 77 -7.31 12.62 -17.15
CA ALA A 77 -8.14 11.99 -16.13
C ALA A 77 -9.56 11.67 -16.63
N ALA A 78 -10.04 12.33 -17.68
CA ALA A 78 -11.32 11.98 -18.31
C ALA A 78 -11.21 10.78 -19.28
N ASP A 79 -10.00 10.35 -19.64
CA ASP A 79 -9.79 9.25 -20.57
C ASP A 79 -9.95 7.88 -19.90
N TRP A 80 -11.13 7.29 -20.08
CA TRP A 80 -11.49 5.96 -19.56
C TRP A 80 -10.54 4.86 -20.02
N HIS A 81 -9.96 4.96 -21.22
CA HIS A 81 -9.06 3.93 -21.75
C HIS A 81 -7.82 3.76 -20.87
N ARG A 82 -7.34 4.85 -20.26
CA ARG A 82 -6.19 4.83 -19.35
C ARG A 82 -6.47 4.01 -18.10
N TYR A 83 -7.65 4.16 -17.50
CA TYR A 83 -8.03 3.41 -16.30
C TYR A 83 -8.04 1.91 -16.56
N TRP A 84 -8.67 1.50 -17.67
CA TRP A 84 -8.71 0.09 -18.07
C TRP A 84 -7.31 -0.47 -18.33
N LEU A 85 -6.46 0.29 -19.04
CA LEU A 85 -5.09 -0.11 -19.30
C LEU A 85 -4.31 -0.28 -17.98
N ILE A 86 -4.35 0.71 -17.09
CA ILE A 86 -3.65 0.65 -15.79
C ILE A 86 -4.14 -0.55 -14.99
N LEU A 87 -5.46 -0.77 -14.87
CA LEU A 87 -6.02 -1.89 -14.12
C LEU A 87 -5.58 -3.24 -14.69
N ARG A 88 -5.56 -3.37 -16.02
CA ARG A 88 -5.08 -4.58 -16.70
C ARG A 88 -3.60 -4.84 -16.40
N TRP A 89 -2.76 -3.81 -16.39
CA TRP A 89 -1.34 -3.93 -16.04
C TRP A 89 -1.14 -4.26 -14.57
N TYR A 90 -1.86 -3.59 -13.66
CA TYR A 90 -1.85 -3.93 -12.23
C TYR A 90 -2.21 -5.39 -12.00
N GLY A 91 -3.28 -5.90 -12.62
CA GLY A 91 -3.69 -7.29 -12.50
C GLY A 91 -2.66 -8.26 -13.08
N LYS A 92 -2.22 -8.03 -14.32
CA LYS A 92 -1.24 -8.88 -15.00
C LYS A 92 0.07 -8.96 -14.20
N ASP A 93 0.66 -7.83 -13.87
CA ASP A 93 1.94 -7.80 -13.18
C ASP A 93 1.79 -8.23 -11.72
N PHE A 94 0.64 -8.05 -11.07
CA PHE A 94 0.44 -8.61 -9.72
C PHE A 94 0.61 -10.14 -9.71
N PHE A 95 0.12 -10.84 -10.73
CA PHE A 95 0.30 -12.29 -10.83
C PHE A 95 1.65 -12.73 -11.41
N LEU A 96 2.41 -11.83 -12.04
CA LEU A 96 3.61 -12.18 -12.80
C LEU A 96 4.89 -11.45 -12.33
N PHE A 97 4.82 -10.53 -11.37
CA PHE A 97 5.99 -9.74 -10.98
C PHE A 97 7.07 -10.61 -10.32
N GLY A 98 8.32 -10.20 -10.49
CA GLY A 98 9.47 -10.81 -9.83
C GLY A 98 10.14 -11.94 -10.62
N ASP A 99 9.70 -12.21 -11.86
CA ASP A 99 10.30 -13.18 -12.79
C ASP A 99 10.64 -14.53 -12.12
N TRP A 100 9.70 -15.04 -11.32
CA TRP A 100 9.86 -16.27 -10.56
C TRP A 100 10.06 -17.48 -11.49
N PHE A 101 11.00 -18.36 -11.13
CA PHE A 101 11.41 -19.49 -11.98
C PHE A 101 10.32 -20.55 -12.21
N LEU A 102 9.39 -20.74 -11.26
CA LEU A 102 8.36 -21.80 -11.33
C LEU A 102 6.94 -21.27 -11.12
N ILE A 103 6.66 -20.74 -9.92
CA ILE A 103 5.34 -20.27 -9.53
C ILE A 103 5.49 -18.85 -8.99
N PRO A 104 4.72 -17.87 -9.50
CA PRO A 104 4.73 -16.53 -8.96
C PRO A 104 4.40 -16.54 -7.46
N GLY A 105 5.19 -15.81 -6.67
CA GLY A 105 5.01 -15.76 -5.21
C GLY A 105 3.59 -15.35 -4.79
N THR A 106 2.92 -14.50 -5.56
CA THR A 106 1.53 -14.08 -5.32
C THR A 106 0.52 -15.22 -5.45
N VAL A 107 0.66 -16.06 -6.48
CA VAL A 107 -0.22 -17.22 -6.69
C VAL A 107 -0.07 -18.19 -5.52
N LEU A 108 1.17 -18.42 -5.06
CA LEU A 108 1.45 -19.27 -3.92
C LEU A 108 0.85 -18.72 -2.62
N LEU A 109 0.93 -17.41 -2.37
CA LEU A 109 0.29 -16.80 -1.21
C LEU A 109 -1.24 -16.90 -1.25
N VAL A 110 -1.86 -16.65 -2.42
CA VAL A 110 -3.32 -16.75 -2.56
C VAL A 110 -3.76 -18.19 -2.29
N ALA A 111 -3.07 -19.18 -2.85
CA ALA A 111 -3.32 -20.60 -2.60
C ALA A 111 -3.13 -20.94 -1.11
N PHE A 112 -2.05 -20.49 -0.48
CA PHE A 112 -1.77 -20.69 0.94
C PHE A 112 -2.87 -20.10 1.83
N GLY A 113 -3.27 -18.85 1.58
CA GLY A 113 -4.33 -18.17 2.32
C GLY A 113 -5.69 -18.85 2.15
N TRP A 114 -5.98 -19.38 0.96
CA TRP A 114 -7.20 -20.13 0.70
C TRP A 114 -7.24 -21.46 1.47
N LEU A 115 -6.11 -22.18 1.55
CA LEU A 115 -6.00 -23.46 2.25
C LEU A 115 -6.09 -23.34 3.78
N ILE A 116 -5.47 -22.30 4.34
CA ILE A 116 -5.35 -22.11 5.78
C ILE A 116 -6.54 -21.31 6.35
N GLY A 117 -7.17 -20.47 5.53
CA GLY A 117 -8.31 -19.66 5.90
C GLY A 117 -7.94 -18.45 6.75
N ARG A 118 -8.93 -17.57 6.94
CA ARG A 118 -8.75 -16.29 7.64
C ARG A 118 -8.77 -16.46 9.14
N GLN A 119 -7.89 -15.76 9.84
CA GLN A 119 -7.85 -15.76 11.31
C GLN A 119 -9.10 -15.07 11.85
N ARG A 120 -9.93 -15.82 12.60
CA ARG A 120 -11.24 -15.35 13.10
C ARG A 120 -11.18 -14.83 14.54
N ASN A 121 -10.14 -15.19 15.30
CA ASN A 121 -10.19 -15.10 16.77
C ASN A 121 -9.04 -14.31 17.43
N ARG A 122 -8.16 -13.67 16.65
CA ARG A 122 -7.16 -12.77 17.23
C ARG A 122 -7.67 -11.36 16.98
N GLN A 123 -7.81 -10.57 18.04
CA GLN A 123 -8.19 -9.16 18.00
C GLN A 123 -7.41 -8.49 16.86
N GLN A 124 -8.05 -8.32 15.69
CA GLN A 124 -7.43 -7.62 14.56
C GLN A 124 -7.32 -6.17 15.02
N GLY A 125 -6.18 -5.86 15.62
CA GLY A 125 -5.94 -4.57 16.24
C GLY A 125 -5.97 -3.47 15.18
N SER A 126 -6.13 -2.22 15.65
CA SER A 126 -6.01 -1.02 14.83
C SER A 126 -4.81 -1.09 13.87
N ALA A 127 -3.67 -1.62 14.32
CA ALA A 127 -2.44 -1.76 13.53
C ALA A 127 -2.60 -2.58 12.23
N THR A 128 -3.35 -3.69 12.23
CA THR A 128 -3.55 -4.51 11.02
C THR A 128 -4.34 -3.73 9.98
N TRP A 129 -5.41 -3.05 10.42
CA TRP A 129 -6.24 -2.22 9.54
C TRP A 129 -5.52 -0.97 9.06
N VAL A 130 -4.74 -0.31 9.92
CA VAL A 130 -3.86 0.81 9.54
C VAL A 130 -2.89 0.36 8.45
N SER A 131 -2.24 -0.79 8.62
CA SER A 131 -1.27 -1.31 7.65
C SER A 131 -1.93 -1.67 6.32
N ALA A 132 -3.08 -2.36 6.36
CA ALA A 132 -3.84 -2.70 5.16
C ALA A 132 -4.35 -1.46 4.40
N LEU A 133 -4.90 -0.47 5.12
CA LEU A 133 -5.37 0.77 4.55
C LEU A 133 -4.21 1.60 3.98
N THR A 134 -3.05 1.62 4.65
CA THR A 134 -1.84 2.31 4.17
C THR A 134 -1.40 1.74 2.82
N LEU A 135 -1.39 0.41 2.67
CA LEU A 135 -1.04 -0.23 1.41
C LEU A 135 -2.05 0.08 0.31
N ALA A 136 -3.35 -0.01 0.63
CA ALA A 136 -4.42 0.31 -0.32
C ALA A 136 -4.33 1.76 -0.80
N LEU A 137 -4.17 2.71 0.11
CA LEU A 137 -4.03 4.14 -0.21
C LEU A 137 -2.74 4.43 -0.98
N THR A 138 -1.63 3.77 -0.64
CA THR A 138 -0.39 3.93 -1.39
C THR A 138 -0.58 3.41 -2.82
N ALA A 139 -1.11 2.20 -3.01
CA ALA A 139 -1.37 1.64 -4.34
C ALA A 139 -2.34 2.51 -5.16
N ALA A 140 -3.40 3.03 -4.52
CA ALA A 140 -4.36 3.95 -5.14
C ALA A 140 -3.72 5.30 -5.51
N GLY A 141 -2.80 5.82 -4.69
CA GLY A 141 -2.06 7.04 -5.00
C GLY A 141 -1.16 6.88 -6.23
N TYR A 142 -0.47 5.75 -6.37
CA TYR A 142 0.28 5.46 -7.61
C TYR A 142 -0.64 5.29 -8.81
N PHE A 143 -1.79 4.63 -8.63
CA PHE A 143 -2.79 4.52 -9.68
C PHE A 143 -3.22 5.91 -10.17
N ALA A 144 -3.50 6.83 -9.25
CA ALA A 144 -3.84 8.22 -9.58
C ALA A 144 -2.68 8.93 -10.31
N ILE A 145 -1.42 8.72 -9.89
CA ILE A 145 -0.24 9.25 -10.57
C ILE A 145 -0.17 8.74 -12.03
N PHE A 146 -0.43 7.45 -12.28
CA PHE A 146 -0.44 6.90 -13.64
C PHE A 146 -1.58 7.45 -14.50
N VAL A 147 -2.74 7.74 -13.91
CA VAL A 147 -3.85 8.37 -14.63
C VAL A 147 -3.43 9.75 -15.14
N ILE A 148 -2.91 10.60 -14.27
CA ILE A 148 -2.58 12.00 -14.59
C ILE A 148 -1.20 12.19 -15.24
N THR A 149 -0.43 11.12 -15.40
CA THR A 149 0.98 11.23 -15.82
C THR A 149 1.12 11.89 -17.20
N PRO A 150 2.05 12.85 -17.35
CA PRO A 150 2.31 13.47 -18.66
C PRO A 150 3.00 12.50 -19.64
N TYR A 151 3.72 11.51 -19.13
CA TYR A 151 4.52 10.55 -19.89
C TYR A 151 3.69 9.50 -20.64
N ASP A 152 4.33 8.78 -21.56
CA ASP A 152 3.73 7.59 -22.20
C ASP A 152 3.35 6.56 -21.13
N LEU A 153 2.08 6.17 -21.13
CA LEU A 153 1.52 5.35 -20.07
C LEU A 153 2.12 3.93 -20.07
N ARG A 154 2.39 3.35 -21.24
CA ARG A 154 2.92 1.98 -21.34
C ARG A 154 4.37 1.93 -20.88
N TRP A 155 5.17 2.90 -21.30
CA TRP A 155 6.55 3.07 -20.83
C TRP A 155 6.57 3.27 -19.31
N HIS A 156 5.73 4.17 -18.80
CA HIS A 156 5.71 4.47 -17.37
C HIS A 156 5.28 3.25 -16.53
N LEU A 157 4.25 2.51 -16.96
CA LEU A 157 3.83 1.27 -16.29
C LEU A 157 4.94 0.22 -16.34
N ARG A 158 5.55 -0.02 -17.50
CA ARG A 158 6.57 -1.07 -17.68
C ARG A 158 7.76 -0.91 -16.73
N TYR A 159 8.25 0.31 -16.50
CA TYR A 159 9.44 0.54 -15.67
C TYR A 159 9.13 0.84 -14.20
N SER A 160 7.99 1.45 -13.89
CA SER A 160 7.67 1.83 -12.52
C SER A 160 6.88 0.78 -11.76
N LEU A 161 6.05 -0.03 -12.44
CA LEU A 161 5.12 -0.93 -11.76
C LEU A 161 5.82 -2.11 -11.06
N ASN A 162 6.83 -2.70 -11.70
CA ASN A 162 7.64 -3.76 -11.06
C ASN A 162 8.33 -3.22 -9.79
N ARG A 163 8.92 -2.02 -9.86
CA ARG A 163 9.55 -1.36 -8.71
C ARG A 163 8.56 -1.04 -7.59
N LEU A 164 7.35 -0.61 -7.96
CA LEU A 164 6.25 -0.37 -7.02
C LEU A 164 5.90 -1.66 -6.26
N PHE A 165 5.72 -2.76 -6.96
CA PHE A 165 5.41 -4.05 -6.32
C PHE A 165 6.55 -4.53 -5.46
N LEU A 166 7.80 -4.45 -5.91
CA LEU A 166 8.96 -4.80 -5.08
C LEU A 166 9.02 -3.96 -3.79
N GLN A 167 8.68 -2.67 -3.87
CA GLN A 167 8.65 -1.78 -2.71
C GLN A 167 7.52 -2.13 -1.73
N LEU A 168 6.33 -2.46 -2.24
CA LEU A 168 5.16 -2.77 -1.40
C LEU A 168 5.11 -4.23 -0.93
N TRP A 169 5.87 -5.12 -1.57
CA TRP A 169 5.80 -6.56 -1.35
C TRP A 169 6.08 -7.01 0.09
N PRO A 170 7.15 -6.53 0.77
CA PRO A 170 7.41 -6.93 2.16
C PRO A 170 6.26 -6.54 3.10
N SER A 171 5.67 -5.37 2.88
CA SER A 171 4.53 -4.91 3.66
C SER A 171 3.25 -5.68 3.33
N ALA A 172 3.04 -6.05 2.07
CA ALA A 172 1.91 -6.89 1.66
C ALA A 172 2.00 -8.29 2.30
N LEU A 173 3.20 -8.90 2.32
CA LEU A 173 3.47 -10.14 3.04
C LEU A 173 3.18 -10.02 4.53
N PHE A 174 3.66 -8.94 5.16
CA PHE A 174 3.43 -8.69 6.58
C PHE A 174 1.93 -8.61 6.91
N VAL A 175 1.18 -7.83 6.13
CA VAL A 175 -0.28 -7.72 6.30
C VAL A 175 -0.98 -9.05 6.01
N PHE A 176 -0.52 -9.80 5.00
CA PHE A 176 -1.06 -11.12 4.69
C PHE A 176 -0.93 -12.10 5.87
N PHE A 177 0.26 -12.21 6.46
CA PHE A 177 0.48 -13.09 7.61
C PHE A 177 -0.20 -12.61 8.89
N MET A 178 -0.52 -11.31 9.01
CA MET A 178 -1.40 -10.81 10.08
C MET A 178 -2.88 -11.18 9.89
N LEU A 179 -3.31 -11.51 8.66
CA LEU A 179 -4.71 -11.81 8.33
C LEU A 179 -5.01 -13.31 8.27
N VAL A 180 -4.02 -14.12 7.89
CA VAL A 180 -4.13 -15.58 7.74
C VAL A 180 -3.88 -16.29 9.08
N ARG A 181 -4.51 -17.45 9.30
CA ARG A 181 -4.26 -18.27 10.51
C ARG A 181 -2.82 -18.77 10.54
N THR A 182 -2.31 -19.04 11.73
CA THR A 182 -1.09 -19.86 11.83
C THR A 182 -1.40 -21.32 11.48
N PRO A 183 -0.40 -22.09 11.01
CA PRO A 183 -0.58 -23.52 10.74
C PRO A 183 -1.13 -24.27 11.96
N ASP A 184 -0.63 -23.97 13.15
CA ASP A 184 -1.05 -24.59 14.41
C ASP A 184 -2.52 -24.34 14.72
N GLU A 185 -3.01 -23.10 14.50
CA GLU A 185 -4.42 -22.74 14.66
C GLU A 185 -5.31 -23.46 13.64
N ALA A 186 -4.83 -23.60 12.39
CA ALA A 186 -5.58 -24.28 11.34
C ALA A 186 -5.69 -25.79 11.60
N ILE A 187 -4.60 -26.43 12.06
CA ILE A 187 -4.59 -27.85 12.45
C ILE A 187 -5.50 -28.07 13.66
N SER A 188 -5.38 -27.26 14.70
CA SER A 188 -6.22 -27.35 15.90
C SER A 188 -7.71 -27.17 15.57
N ALA A 189 -8.05 -26.23 14.69
CA ALA A 189 -9.42 -26.01 14.25
C ALA A 189 -10.00 -27.18 13.45
N ARG A 190 -9.17 -27.89 12.66
CA ARG A 190 -9.60 -29.10 11.95
C ARG A 190 -9.82 -30.27 12.91
N GLN A 191 -9.00 -30.41 13.94
CA GLN A 191 -9.15 -31.47 14.96
C GLN A 191 -10.39 -31.28 15.85
N MET A 192 -10.78 -30.03 16.11
CA MET A 192 -11.99 -29.71 16.88
C MET A 192 -13.28 -29.73 16.06
N ALA A 193 -13.20 -29.83 14.73
CA ALA A 193 -14.38 -30.00 13.91
C ALA A 193 -14.94 -31.41 14.18
N PRO A 194 -16.19 -31.55 14.65
CA PRO A 194 -16.76 -32.87 14.92
C PRO A 194 -16.69 -33.67 13.62
N SER A 195 -16.21 -34.91 13.72
CA SER A 195 -16.27 -35.87 12.63
C SER A 195 -17.75 -36.06 12.27
N THR A 196 -18.24 -35.31 11.29
CA THR A 196 -19.45 -35.65 10.56
C THR A 196 -19.14 -36.89 9.75
N SER A 197 -19.05 -38.01 10.45
CA SER A 197 -19.07 -39.34 9.88
C SER A 197 -20.51 -39.83 9.88
N GLN A 198 -20.95 -40.15 8.65
CA GLN A 198 -22.14 -40.89 8.21
C GLN A 198 -23.36 -40.07 7.81
#